data_AF-A0A6M1RH39-F1
#
_entry.id   AF-A0A6M1RH39-F1
#
_cell.length_a   1.000
_cell.length_b   1.000
_cell.length_c   1.000
_cell.angle_alpha   90.00
_cell.angle_beta   90.00
_cell.angle_gamma   90.00
#
_symmetry.space_group_name_H-M   'P 1'
#
loop_
_entity.id
_entity.type
_entity.pdbx_description
1 polymer ?
#
loop_
_entity_poly.entity_id
_entity_poly.type
_entity_poly.pdbx_seq_one_letter_code
_entity_poly.pdbx_strand_id
1 'polypeptide(L)'
;MSKPIQMERGVKYRDADKMALIPVKNMPTEQKEMLRKPEWMKIKLPADSKRIQDIKSALRKNNLHSVCEEASCPNLAECFNHGTATFMILGAICTRRCPFCDVAHGRPNQPDENEPAKLAKTISDMKLKYVVVTSVDRDDLRDGGAKHFADCTREIRALNPEIRIETLVPDFRGRMDTALELLKDNPPDVFNHNLETAPRLYRKARPGANYKWSLELLKKFGEMHPNVPTKSGLMMGLGETKEEIIEVLKDLRAHGVTMLTLGQYLAPSRHHLPVERYVPPEEFDELKEIALDLGFTHAACGPFVRSSYHADLQAQGVEIK
;
A
#
# COMPACT_ATOMS: atom_id res chain seq x y z
N MET A 1 -2.65 -26.31 25.29
CA MET A 1 -2.51 -24.89 24.93
C MET A 1 -1.11 -24.74 24.34
N SER A 2 -0.97 -24.42 23.04
CA SER A 2 0.37 -24.14 22.49
C SER A 2 0.92 -22.90 23.20
N LYS A 3 2.22 -22.93 23.57
CA LYS A 3 2.87 -21.75 24.13
C LYS A 3 2.67 -20.59 23.14
N PRO A 4 2.27 -19.38 23.59
CA PRO A 4 2.24 -18.23 22.71
C PRO A 4 3.65 -18.04 22.11
N ILE A 5 3.74 -17.94 20.79
CA ILE A 5 5.01 -17.69 20.10
C ILE A 5 5.55 -16.36 20.64
N GLN A 6 6.66 -16.42 21.37
CA GLN A 6 7.33 -15.23 21.87
C GLN A 6 8.11 -14.61 20.71
N MET A 7 7.54 -13.58 20.08
CA MET A 7 8.20 -12.88 18.98
C MET A 7 9.44 -12.15 19.48
N GLU A 8 10.58 -12.43 18.84
CA GLU A 8 11.83 -11.72 19.07
C GLU A 8 11.83 -10.35 18.37
N ARG A 9 12.52 -9.38 18.97
CA ARG A 9 12.63 -8.04 18.39
C ARG A 9 13.54 -8.06 17.18
N GLY A 10 13.12 -7.43 16.08
CA GLY A 10 13.90 -7.36 14.84
C GLY A 10 13.81 -8.60 13.96
N VAL A 11 13.08 -9.64 14.37
CA VAL A 11 12.89 -10.86 13.57
C VAL A 11 11.70 -10.71 12.62
N LYS A 12 11.92 -11.02 11.34
CA LYS A 12 10.91 -11.03 10.28
C LYS A 12 10.21 -12.39 10.23
N TYR A 13 8.95 -12.46 10.67
CA TYR A 13 8.11 -13.64 10.46
C TYR A 13 7.32 -13.49 9.16
N ARG A 14 7.46 -14.45 8.23
CA ARG A 14 6.82 -14.45 6.90
C ARG A 14 5.99 -15.70 6.69
N ASP A 15 5.15 -15.69 5.64
CA ASP A 15 4.42 -16.86 5.17
C ASP A 15 3.76 -17.67 6.29
N ALA A 16 4.06 -18.96 6.41
CA ALA A 16 3.51 -19.86 7.41
C ALA A 16 3.68 -19.33 8.84
N ASP A 17 4.85 -18.78 9.18
CA ASP A 17 5.13 -18.27 10.53
C ASP A 17 4.26 -17.04 10.84
N LYS A 18 4.07 -16.15 9.85
CA LYS A 18 3.19 -14.99 9.98
C LYS A 18 1.73 -15.41 10.14
N MET A 19 1.28 -16.34 9.30
CA MET A 19 -0.13 -16.76 9.25
C MET A 19 -0.50 -17.55 10.51
N ALA A 20 0.42 -18.32 11.08
CA ALA A 20 0.23 -19.03 12.34
C ALA A 20 -0.08 -18.10 13.54
N LEU A 21 0.25 -16.81 13.46
CA LEU A 21 0.03 -15.80 14.50
C LEU A 21 -1.34 -15.11 14.38
N ILE A 22 -2.13 -15.42 13.35
CA ILE A 22 -3.41 -14.76 13.08
C ILE A 22 -4.53 -15.41 13.90
N PRO A 23 -5.23 -14.66 14.78
CA PRO A 23 -6.22 -15.22 15.71
C PRO A 23 -7.54 -15.63 15.02
N VAL A 24 -7.71 -15.28 13.74
CA VAL A 24 -8.90 -15.62 12.97
C VAL A 24 -8.75 -17.07 12.48
N LYS A 25 -9.44 -18.01 13.13
CA LYS A 25 -9.43 -19.46 12.84
C LYS A 25 -9.94 -19.86 11.44
N ASN A 26 -10.41 -18.92 10.64
CA ASN A 26 -10.91 -19.15 9.28
C ASN A 26 -9.80 -19.00 8.22
N MET A 27 -8.53 -19.13 8.61
CA MET A 27 -7.47 -19.37 7.63
C MET A 27 -7.65 -20.79 7.12
N PRO A 28 -7.66 -21.02 5.79
CA PRO A 28 -7.98 -22.33 5.23
C PRO A 28 -7.03 -23.39 5.80
N THR A 29 -7.56 -24.25 6.68
CA THR A 29 -6.89 -25.44 7.23
C THR A 29 -6.76 -26.56 6.20
N GLU A 30 -7.52 -26.46 5.11
CA GLU A 30 -7.45 -27.33 3.94
C GLU A 30 -6.98 -26.50 2.75
N GLN A 31 -5.98 -27.00 2.04
CA GLN A 31 -5.44 -26.37 0.83
C GLN A 31 -6.53 -26.32 -0.25
N LYS A 32 -7.32 -25.24 -0.27
CA LYS A 32 -8.20 -24.93 -1.39
C LYS A 32 -7.32 -24.94 -2.65
N GLU A 33 -7.68 -25.74 -3.66
CA GLU A 33 -6.88 -25.86 -4.88
C GLU A 33 -6.58 -24.47 -5.45
N MET A 34 -5.31 -24.19 -5.70
CA MET A 34 -4.89 -22.90 -6.24
C MET A 34 -5.48 -22.75 -7.65
N LEU A 35 -6.28 -21.71 -7.84
CA LEU A 35 -6.81 -21.37 -9.17
C LEU A 35 -5.65 -21.16 -10.14
N ARG A 36 -5.75 -21.80 -11.32
CA ARG A 36 -4.80 -21.61 -12.41
C ARG A 36 -4.86 -20.16 -12.88
N LYS A 37 -3.69 -19.53 -13.01
CA LYS A 37 -3.58 -18.18 -13.57
C LYS A 37 -4.06 -18.17 -15.02
N PRO A 38 -4.98 -17.27 -15.40
CA PRO A 38 -5.41 -17.13 -16.79
C PRO A 38 -4.29 -16.56 -17.66
N GLU A 39 -4.44 -16.69 -18.98
CA GLU A 39 -3.39 -16.32 -19.95
C GLU A 39 -2.98 -14.84 -19.88
N TRP A 40 -3.91 -13.94 -19.56
CA TRP A 40 -3.66 -12.50 -19.40
C TRP A 40 -2.90 -12.14 -18.11
N MET A 41 -2.74 -13.08 -17.17
CA MET A 41 -1.95 -12.90 -15.94
C MET A 41 -0.46 -13.20 -16.15
N LYS A 42 0.14 -12.66 -17.22
CA LYS A 42 1.57 -12.80 -17.54
C LYS A 42 2.26 -11.44 -17.57
N ILE A 43 3.38 -11.33 -16.88
CA ILE A 43 4.25 -10.15 -16.93
C ILE A 43 5.42 -10.38 -17.87
N LYS A 44 5.87 -9.31 -18.54
CA LYS A 44 7.12 -9.32 -19.31
C LYS A 44 8.27 -8.95 -18.39
N LEU A 45 9.29 -9.80 -18.35
CA LEU A 45 10.54 -9.46 -17.66
C LEU A 45 11.35 -8.47 -18.51
N PRO A 46 12.03 -7.50 -17.88
CA PRO A 46 12.83 -6.53 -18.61
C PRO A 46 14.06 -7.19 -19.23
N ALA A 47 14.51 -6.67 -20.37
CA ALA A 47 15.75 -7.12 -21.01
C ALA A 47 17.00 -6.64 -20.25
N ASP A 48 16.93 -5.48 -19.58
CA ASP A 48 18.00 -4.92 -18.76
C ASP A 48 17.58 -4.83 -17.28
N SER A 49 18.48 -5.27 -16.39
CA SER A 49 18.29 -5.25 -14.94
C SER A 49 19.24 -4.30 -14.21
N LYS A 50 20.12 -3.58 -14.92
CA LYS A 50 21.13 -2.71 -14.32
C LYS A 50 20.52 -1.65 -13.40
N ARG A 51 19.55 -0.89 -13.91
CA ARG A 51 18.85 0.15 -13.13
C ARG A 51 18.14 -0.43 -11.90
N ILE A 52 17.60 -1.65 -12.02
CA ILE A 52 17.00 -2.36 -10.88
C ILE A 52 18.07 -2.68 -9.84
N GLN A 53 19.23 -3.20 -10.25
CA GLN A 53 20.34 -3.52 -9.35
C GLN A 53 20.92 -2.28 -8.67
N ASP A 54 21.00 -1.16 -9.38
CA ASP A 54 21.46 0.12 -8.86
C ASP A 54 20.54 0.62 -7.75
N ILE A 55 19.22 0.61 -7.98
CA ILE A 55 18.22 1.01 -6.98
C ILE A 55 18.27 0.09 -5.76
N LYS A 56 18.31 -1.23 -5.96
CA LYS A 56 18.44 -2.19 -4.85
C LYS A 56 19.71 -1.98 -4.05
N SER A 57 20.81 -1.63 -4.69
CA SER A 57 22.09 -1.37 -4.04
C SER A 57 22.05 -0.05 -3.27
N ALA A 58 21.39 0.98 -3.79
CA ALA A 58 21.16 2.25 -3.10
C ALA A 58 20.28 2.05 -1.84
N LEU A 59 19.21 1.27 -1.94
CA LEU A 59 18.35 0.92 -0.79
C LEU A 59 19.16 0.23 0.32
N ARG A 60 19.92 -0.82 -0.03
CA ARG A 60 20.77 -1.54 0.93
C ARG A 60 21.85 -0.67 1.54
N LYS A 61 22.55 0.14 0.73
CA LYS A 61 23.61 1.04 1.18
C LYS A 61 23.11 2.04 2.22
N ASN A 62 21.88 2.52 2.07
CA ASN A 62 21.28 3.51 2.96
C ASN A 62 20.40 2.88 4.06
N ASN A 63 20.35 1.55 4.15
CA ASN A 63 19.48 0.82 5.08
C ASN A 63 18.00 1.24 4.97
N LEU A 64 17.53 1.43 3.74
CA LEU A 64 16.14 1.76 3.41
C LEU A 64 15.42 0.52 2.87
N HIS A 65 14.10 0.52 2.99
CA HIS A 65 13.25 -0.54 2.46
C HIS A 65 12.35 -0.03 1.33
N SER A 66 11.93 -0.95 0.46
CA SER A 66 10.92 -0.70 -0.56
C SER A 66 9.83 -1.75 -0.46
N VAL A 67 8.57 -1.32 -0.46
CA VAL A 67 7.43 -2.25 -0.54
C VAL A 67 7.46 -3.06 -1.83
N CYS A 68 8.10 -2.55 -2.89
CA CYS A 68 8.29 -3.29 -4.14
C CYS A 68 9.07 -4.59 -3.90
N GLU A 69 10.09 -4.57 -3.03
CA GLU A 69 10.86 -5.76 -2.65
C GLU A 69 10.17 -6.55 -1.54
N GLU A 70 9.69 -5.86 -0.51
CA GLU A 70 9.19 -6.51 0.71
C GLU A 70 7.79 -7.14 0.52
N ALA A 71 7.07 -6.74 -0.55
CA ALA A 71 5.78 -7.29 -0.94
C ALA A 71 5.79 -8.06 -2.28
N SER A 72 6.96 -8.46 -2.77
CA SER A 72 7.11 -9.29 -3.99
C SER A 72 6.37 -8.71 -5.21
N CYS A 73 6.51 -7.40 -5.44
CA CYS A 73 5.70 -6.69 -6.44
C CYS A 73 6.03 -7.15 -7.88
N PRO A 74 5.03 -7.58 -8.68
CA PRO A 74 5.26 -7.98 -10.07
C PRO A 74 5.73 -6.83 -10.97
N ASN A 75 5.45 -5.58 -10.58
CA ASN A 75 5.74 -4.38 -11.39
C ASN A 75 7.09 -3.74 -11.04
N LEU A 76 7.88 -4.33 -10.13
CA LEU A 76 9.13 -3.75 -9.64
C LEU A 76 10.05 -3.35 -10.79
N ALA A 77 10.21 -4.24 -11.77
CA ALA A 77 11.08 -4.02 -12.91
C ALA A 77 10.67 -2.80 -13.74
N GLU A 78 9.37 -2.66 -13.99
CA GLU A 78 8.82 -1.58 -14.78
C GLU A 78 8.92 -0.25 -14.04
N CYS A 79 8.47 -0.17 -12.79
CA CYS A 79 8.50 1.06 -12.00
C CYS A 79 9.93 1.59 -11.83
N PHE A 80 10.87 0.70 -11.50
CA PHE A 80 12.27 1.07 -11.27
C PHE A 80 12.93 1.60 -12.55
N ASN A 81 12.53 1.09 -13.71
CA ASN A 81 13.02 1.56 -15.01
C ASN A 81 12.43 2.91 -15.43
N HIS A 82 11.23 3.27 -14.98
CA HIS A 82 10.59 4.55 -15.28
C HIS A 82 10.96 5.67 -14.29
N GLY A 83 11.72 5.38 -13.24
CA GLY A 83 12.13 6.39 -12.26
C GLY A 83 11.07 6.69 -11.20
N THR A 84 10.24 5.69 -10.89
CA THR A 84 9.29 5.70 -9.77
C THR A 84 9.69 4.61 -8.79
N ALA A 85 9.80 4.97 -7.51
CA ALA A 85 10.07 4.02 -6.43
C ALA A 85 9.12 4.26 -5.26
N THR A 86 8.70 3.17 -4.62
CA THR A 86 7.93 3.23 -3.39
C THR A 86 8.83 2.85 -2.22
N PHE A 87 9.12 3.80 -1.36
CA PHE A 87 9.91 3.58 -0.15
C PHE A 87 9.00 3.18 1.01
N MET A 88 9.46 2.22 1.80
CA MET A 88 8.78 1.79 3.01
C MET A 88 9.60 2.24 4.22
N ILE A 89 9.12 3.27 4.91
CA ILE A 89 9.72 3.82 6.12
C ILE A 89 9.28 3.02 7.35
N LEU A 90 9.91 3.29 8.49
CA LEU A 90 9.67 2.64 9.79
C LEU A 90 10.03 1.14 9.81
N GLY A 91 10.93 0.74 8.90
CA GLY A 91 11.45 -0.61 8.76
C GLY A 91 10.57 -1.55 7.92
N ALA A 92 10.84 -2.85 8.02
CA ALA A 92 10.18 -3.90 7.23
C ALA A 92 9.47 -4.97 8.08
N ILE A 93 9.18 -4.65 9.35
CA ILE A 93 8.45 -5.53 10.27
C ILE A 93 7.19 -4.80 10.70
N CYS A 94 6.04 -5.39 10.39
CA CYS A 94 4.74 -4.83 10.70
C CYS A 94 4.21 -5.36 12.03
N THR A 95 3.66 -4.47 12.85
CA THR A 95 2.96 -4.85 14.09
C THR A 95 1.61 -5.53 13.81
N ARG A 96 1.13 -5.47 12.57
CA ARG A 96 -0.08 -6.14 12.09
C ARG A 96 0.23 -7.29 11.14
N ARG A 97 -0.82 -8.06 10.85
CA ARG A 97 -0.76 -9.35 10.16
C ARG A 97 -1.96 -9.51 9.23
N CYS A 98 -2.10 -8.60 8.26
CA CYS A 98 -3.12 -8.73 7.22
C CYS A 98 -2.84 -10.00 6.39
N PRO A 99 -3.78 -10.96 6.32
CA PRO A 99 -3.60 -12.23 5.61
C PRO A 99 -3.33 -12.17 4.10
N PHE A 100 -3.49 -11.00 3.46
CA PHE A 100 -3.17 -10.81 2.04
C PHE A 100 -1.76 -10.24 1.80
N CYS A 101 -1.12 -9.69 2.84
CA CYS A 101 0.08 -8.89 2.72
C CYS A 101 1.33 -9.75 2.98
N ASP A 102 2.37 -9.58 2.17
CA ASP A 102 3.63 -10.34 2.26
C ASP A 102 4.68 -9.72 3.19
N VAL A 103 4.46 -8.46 3.61
CA VAL A 103 5.35 -7.78 4.57
C VAL A 103 5.40 -8.57 5.88
N ALA A 104 6.60 -8.77 6.41
CA ALA A 104 6.82 -9.56 7.60
C ALA A 104 6.06 -9.01 8.83
N HIS A 105 5.56 -9.90 9.67
CA HIS A 105 5.04 -9.54 11.00
C HIS A 105 6.13 -9.72 12.05
N GLY A 106 6.04 -9.01 13.18
CA GLY A 106 6.95 -9.21 14.31
C GLY A 106 6.95 -8.04 15.29
N ARG A 107 7.98 -7.99 16.13
CA ARG A 107 8.26 -6.85 17.02
C ARG A 107 9.34 -5.97 16.38
N PRO A 108 9.01 -4.76 15.89
CA PRO A 108 9.96 -3.93 15.17
C PRO A 108 11.10 -3.41 16.06
N ASN A 109 12.20 -3.01 15.42
CA ASN A 109 13.22 -2.17 16.05
C ASN A 109 12.70 -0.74 16.25
N GLN A 110 13.43 0.06 17.02
CA GLN A 110 13.12 1.49 17.09
C GLN A 110 13.30 2.12 15.70
N PRO A 111 12.47 3.12 15.34
CA PRO A 111 12.68 3.90 14.11
C PRO A 111 14.10 4.48 14.09
N ASP A 112 14.72 4.50 12.91
CA ASP A 112 15.99 5.22 12.71
C ASP A 112 15.69 6.71 12.54
N GLU A 113 16.15 7.54 13.48
CA GLU A 113 15.92 8.99 13.45
C GLU A 113 16.51 9.67 12.20
N ASN A 114 17.49 9.03 11.54
CA ASN A 114 18.11 9.54 10.31
C ASN A 114 17.43 9.01 9.04
N GLU A 115 16.43 8.13 9.13
CA GLU A 115 15.70 7.60 7.97
C GLU A 115 15.12 8.71 7.06
N PRO A 116 14.52 9.80 7.57
CA PRO A 116 14.03 10.91 6.74
C PRO A 116 15.13 11.55 5.87
N ALA A 117 16.28 11.87 6.45
CA ALA A 117 17.40 12.49 5.74
C ALA A 117 18.04 11.53 4.72
N LYS A 118 18.19 10.25 5.09
CA LYS A 118 18.69 9.20 4.20
C LYS A 118 17.75 8.99 3.01
N LEU A 119 16.43 9.00 3.25
CA LEU A 119 15.41 8.89 2.23
C LEU A 119 15.49 10.07 1.25
N ALA A 120 15.49 11.31 1.75
CA ALA A 120 15.59 12.51 0.95
C ALA A 120 16.86 12.51 0.06
N LYS A 121 18.00 12.13 0.64
CA LYS A 121 19.27 12.01 -0.09
C LYS A 121 19.21 10.93 -1.16
N THR A 122 18.65 9.77 -0.84
CA THR A 122 18.54 8.65 -1.79
C THR A 122 17.67 9.02 -2.98
N ILE A 123 16.56 9.72 -2.74
CA ILE A 123 15.68 10.25 -3.77
C ILE A 123 16.43 11.22 -4.70
N SER A 124 17.24 12.13 -4.13
CA SER A 124 18.07 13.07 -4.89
C SER A 124 19.12 12.34 -5.72
N ASP A 125 19.84 11.38 -5.15
CA ASP A 125 20.88 10.59 -5.83
C ASP A 125 20.27 9.80 -7.02
N MET A 126 19.04 9.30 -6.85
CA MET A 126 18.29 8.55 -7.87
C MET A 126 17.61 9.43 -8.91
N LYS A 127 17.58 10.76 -8.73
CA LYS A 127 16.92 11.74 -9.62
C LYS A 127 15.46 11.39 -9.91
N LEU A 128 14.74 10.94 -8.88
CA LEU A 128 13.31 10.62 -9.03
C LEU A 128 12.50 11.90 -9.19
N LYS A 129 11.43 11.81 -10.00
CA LYS A 129 10.47 12.91 -10.19
C LYS A 129 9.19 12.74 -9.37
N TYR A 130 8.91 11.51 -8.99
CA TYR A 130 7.75 11.13 -8.19
C TYR A 130 8.19 10.06 -7.20
N VAL A 131 7.76 10.22 -5.94
CA VAL A 131 8.04 9.24 -4.89
C VAL A 131 6.75 8.87 -4.16
N VAL A 132 6.59 7.57 -3.91
CA VAL A 132 5.57 7.09 -2.99
C VAL A 132 6.26 6.71 -1.68
N VAL A 133 5.81 7.27 -0.57
CA VAL A 133 6.28 6.94 0.78
C VAL A 133 5.17 6.18 1.50
N THR A 134 5.46 4.97 1.95
CA THR A 134 4.53 4.15 2.74
C THR A 134 5.24 3.61 3.98
N SER A 135 4.53 2.95 4.88
CA SER A 135 5.14 2.32 6.05
C SER A 135 4.48 1.00 6.38
N VAL A 136 5.15 0.26 7.25
CA VAL A 136 4.50 -0.77 8.07
C VAL A 136 3.59 -0.13 9.12
N ASP A 137 2.63 -0.88 9.68
CA ASP A 137 1.90 -0.44 10.87
C ASP A 137 2.82 -0.47 12.10
N ARG A 138 2.85 0.64 12.85
CA ARG A 138 3.63 0.83 14.07
C ARG A 138 2.73 1.08 15.29
N ASP A 139 1.87 0.11 15.60
CA ASP A 139 0.98 0.18 16.76
C ASP A 139 1.74 0.24 18.12
N ASP A 140 3.07 0.00 18.10
CA ASP A 140 3.97 0.16 19.24
C ASP A 140 4.36 1.62 19.52
N LEU A 141 4.18 2.54 18.56
CA LEU A 141 4.43 3.97 18.72
C LEU A 141 3.20 4.71 19.23
N ARG A 142 3.42 5.83 19.94
CA ARG A 142 2.31 6.64 20.50
C ARG A 142 1.52 7.37 19.43
N ASP A 143 2.16 7.75 18.34
CA ASP A 143 1.59 8.46 17.18
C ASP A 143 1.34 7.53 15.97
N GLY A 144 1.60 6.22 16.12
CA GLY A 144 1.50 5.26 15.03
C GLY A 144 2.51 5.47 13.90
N GLY A 145 3.54 6.30 14.09
CA GLY A 145 4.53 6.67 13.08
C GLY A 145 4.20 7.94 12.26
N ALA A 146 3.10 8.64 12.58
CA ALA A 146 2.66 9.82 11.83
C ALA A 146 3.72 10.94 11.80
N LYS A 147 4.42 11.20 12.92
CA LYS A 147 5.50 12.19 12.94
C LYS A 147 6.60 11.82 11.94
N HIS A 148 6.91 10.54 11.79
CA HIS A 148 7.95 10.08 10.89
C HIS A 148 7.58 10.31 9.41
N PHE A 149 6.31 10.14 9.05
CA PHE A 149 5.81 10.54 7.72
C PHE A 149 5.97 12.04 7.47
N ALA A 150 5.62 12.88 8.44
CA ALA A 150 5.77 14.33 8.35
C ALA A 150 7.25 14.74 8.22
N ASP A 151 8.13 14.14 9.02
CA ASP A 151 9.58 14.37 8.97
C ASP A 151 10.15 13.97 7.59
N CYS A 152 9.78 12.80 7.07
CA CYS A 152 10.15 12.36 5.72
C CYS A 152 9.69 13.36 4.65
N THR A 153 8.43 13.78 4.69
CA THR A 153 7.89 14.71 3.68
C THR A 153 8.64 16.05 3.71
N ARG A 154 8.92 16.57 4.90
CA ARG A 154 9.69 17.80 5.11
C ARG A 154 11.11 17.70 4.55
N GLU A 155 11.85 16.65 4.91
CA GLU A 155 13.24 16.45 4.44
C GLU A 155 13.31 16.20 2.93
N ILE A 156 12.34 15.45 2.38
CA ILE A 156 12.25 15.24 0.93
C ILE A 156 12.06 16.57 0.20
N ARG A 157 11.06 17.38 0.60
CA ARG A 157 10.79 18.69 -0.03
C ARG A 157 11.99 19.63 0.11
N ALA A 158 12.66 19.64 1.27
CA ALA A 158 13.80 20.51 1.52
C ALA A 158 14.98 20.23 0.56
N LEU A 159 15.26 18.95 0.26
CA LEU A 159 16.36 18.57 -0.63
C LEU A 159 15.94 18.44 -2.11
N ASN A 160 14.66 18.20 -2.38
CA ASN A 160 14.10 17.91 -3.70
C ASN A 160 12.84 18.78 -3.95
N PRO A 161 12.97 20.10 -4.13
CA PRO A 161 11.82 21.01 -4.16
C PRO A 161 10.81 20.74 -5.30
N GLU A 162 11.28 20.16 -6.41
CA GLU A 162 10.44 19.87 -7.59
C GLU A 162 9.80 18.48 -7.57
N ILE A 163 10.06 17.65 -6.55
CA ILE A 163 9.54 16.29 -6.51
C ILE A 163 8.08 16.26 -6.09
N ARG A 164 7.29 15.39 -6.73
CA ARG A 164 5.95 15.06 -6.25
C ARG A 164 5.99 13.91 -5.24
N ILE A 165 5.29 14.07 -4.12
CA ILE A 165 5.24 13.13 -3.01
C ILE A 165 3.83 12.59 -2.85
N GLU A 166 3.66 11.28 -2.95
CA GLU A 166 2.45 10.58 -2.51
C GLU A 166 2.75 9.82 -1.22
N THR A 167 1.89 9.95 -0.21
CA THR A 167 1.98 9.11 1.00
C THR A 167 0.90 8.05 1.00
N LEU A 168 1.27 6.79 1.16
CA LEU A 168 0.34 5.68 1.45
C LEU A 168 0.45 5.34 2.94
N VAL A 169 -0.47 5.86 3.74
CA VAL A 169 -0.40 5.80 5.20
C VAL A 169 -1.16 4.61 5.79
N PRO A 170 -0.75 4.12 6.99
CA PRO A 170 -1.60 3.22 7.78
C PRO A 170 -2.85 3.96 8.29
N ASP A 171 -3.74 3.25 8.99
CA ASP A 171 -4.97 3.85 9.53
C ASP A 171 -4.75 4.62 10.86
N PHE A 172 -3.54 4.57 11.43
CA PHE A 172 -3.21 5.12 12.75
C PHE A 172 -4.20 4.72 13.86
N ARG A 173 -4.61 3.44 13.90
CA ARG A 173 -5.59 2.88 14.85
C ARG A 173 -5.52 3.47 16.25
N GLY A 174 -6.63 4.09 16.66
CA GLY A 174 -6.81 4.71 17.97
C GLY A 174 -6.05 6.03 18.18
N ARG A 175 -5.43 6.58 17.13
CA ARG A 175 -4.53 7.74 17.16
C ARG A 175 -4.75 8.70 15.98
N MET A 176 -5.89 8.61 15.30
CA MET A 176 -6.18 9.39 14.08
C MET A 176 -5.99 10.89 14.32
N ASP A 177 -6.56 11.45 15.39
CA ASP A 177 -6.47 12.89 15.63
C ASP A 177 -5.03 13.34 15.91
N THR A 178 -4.24 12.57 16.69
CA THR A 178 -2.80 12.81 16.87
C THR A 178 -2.05 12.74 15.54
N ALA A 179 -2.36 11.76 14.70
CA ALA A 179 -1.70 11.59 13.42
C ALA A 179 -2.02 12.74 12.45
N LEU A 180 -3.28 13.15 12.36
CA LEU A 180 -3.71 14.26 11.51
C LEU A 180 -3.07 15.58 11.95
N GLU A 181 -2.99 15.85 13.25
CA GLU A 181 -2.31 17.06 13.74
C GLU A 181 -0.83 17.08 13.35
N LEU A 182 -0.14 15.94 13.43
CA LEU A 182 1.28 15.84 13.06
C LEU A 182 1.51 15.95 11.54
N LEU A 183 0.55 15.52 10.72
CA LEU A 183 0.65 15.55 9.26
C LEU A 183 0.26 16.90 8.65
N LYS A 184 -0.37 17.79 9.43
CA LYS A 184 -0.96 19.05 9.00
C LYS A 184 0.02 20.00 8.30
N ASP A 185 1.24 20.15 8.81
CA ASP A 185 2.12 21.24 8.36
C ASP A 185 2.93 20.89 7.10
N ASN A 186 3.02 19.61 6.74
CA ASN A 186 3.80 19.13 5.60
C ASN A 186 2.99 18.11 4.78
N PRO A 187 1.87 18.53 4.15
CA PRO A 187 1.05 17.61 3.40
C PRO A 187 1.79 17.07 2.15
N PRO A 188 1.51 15.82 1.75
CA PRO A 188 1.94 15.30 0.45
C PRO A 188 1.20 16.00 -0.69
N ASP A 189 1.59 15.70 -1.93
CA ASP A 189 0.84 16.11 -3.13
C ASP A 189 -0.31 15.14 -3.45
N VAL A 190 -0.28 13.92 -2.89
CA VAL A 190 -1.40 12.96 -2.89
C VAL A 190 -1.43 12.23 -1.54
N PHE A 191 -2.58 12.22 -0.86
CA PHE A 191 -2.76 11.48 0.39
C PHE A 191 -3.54 10.18 0.15
N ASN A 192 -2.86 9.05 0.31
CA ASN A 192 -3.39 7.73 0.00
C ASN A 192 -3.60 6.89 1.28
N HIS A 193 -4.77 6.28 1.41
CA HIS A 193 -5.03 5.20 2.36
C HIS A 193 -5.95 4.18 1.72
N ASN A 194 -5.48 2.93 1.59
CA ASN A 194 -6.27 1.89 0.95
C ASN A 194 -7.35 1.33 1.86
N LEU A 195 -8.54 1.11 1.30
CA LEU A 195 -9.58 0.28 1.93
C LEU A 195 -9.34 -1.22 1.71
N GLU A 196 -8.66 -1.59 0.62
CA GLU A 196 -8.29 -2.95 0.22
C GLU A 196 -9.43 -3.87 -0.22
N THR A 197 -10.60 -3.85 0.42
CA THR A 197 -11.72 -4.75 0.05
C THR A 197 -13.07 -4.26 0.59
N ALA A 198 -14.14 -5.03 0.34
CA ALA A 198 -15.50 -4.75 0.81
C ALA A 198 -15.68 -4.95 2.33
N PRO A 199 -16.62 -4.23 2.98
CA PRO A 199 -16.85 -4.30 4.42
C PRO A 199 -17.08 -5.72 4.98
N ARG A 200 -17.78 -6.58 4.23
CA ARG A 200 -18.04 -7.97 4.62
C ARG A 200 -16.74 -8.76 4.83
N LEU A 201 -15.70 -8.46 4.06
CA LEU A 201 -14.41 -9.16 4.09
C LEU A 201 -13.40 -8.50 5.03
N TYR A 202 -13.67 -7.32 5.57
CA TYR A 202 -12.69 -6.56 6.35
C TYR A 202 -12.11 -7.34 7.53
N ARG A 203 -12.95 -8.03 8.30
CA ARG A 203 -12.47 -8.83 9.45
C ARG A 203 -11.56 -9.99 9.01
N LYS A 204 -11.78 -10.55 7.82
CA LYS A 204 -10.98 -11.62 7.23
C LYS A 204 -9.66 -11.07 6.64
N ALA A 205 -9.73 -10.01 5.84
CA ALA A 205 -8.58 -9.46 5.12
C ALA A 205 -7.71 -8.51 5.97
N ARG A 206 -8.32 -7.75 6.88
CA ARG A 206 -7.69 -6.70 7.70
C ARG A 206 -8.15 -6.81 9.17
N PRO A 207 -7.80 -7.89 9.90
CA PRO A 207 -8.28 -8.10 11.27
C PRO A 207 -7.88 -7.01 12.27
N GLY A 208 -6.89 -6.18 11.92
CA GLY A 208 -6.45 -5.03 12.72
C GLY A 208 -7.04 -3.68 12.31
N ALA A 209 -7.80 -3.59 11.21
CA ALA A 209 -8.33 -2.33 10.68
C ALA A 209 -9.87 -2.28 10.74
N ASN A 210 -10.44 -1.10 10.54
CA ASN A 210 -11.88 -0.86 10.56
C ASN A 210 -12.31 -0.04 9.33
N TYR A 211 -13.32 -0.50 8.60
CA TYR A 211 -13.77 0.11 7.34
C TYR A 211 -14.17 1.58 7.51
N LYS A 212 -15.02 1.88 8.49
CA LYS A 212 -15.48 3.25 8.76
C LYS A 212 -14.34 4.14 9.23
N TRP A 213 -13.46 3.62 10.08
CA TRP A 213 -12.26 4.35 10.53
C TRP A 213 -11.35 4.74 9.36
N SER A 214 -11.14 3.84 8.40
CA SER A 214 -10.35 4.13 7.20
C SER A 214 -11.00 5.20 6.30
N LEU A 215 -12.33 5.19 6.15
CA LEU A 215 -13.06 6.24 5.43
C LEU A 215 -12.99 7.60 6.15
N GLU A 216 -13.16 7.61 7.46
CA GLU A 216 -13.08 8.83 8.27
C GLU A 216 -11.68 9.47 8.23
N LEU A 217 -10.61 8.65 8.17
CA LEU A 217 -9.24 9.17 7.99
C LEU A 217 -9.10 9.97 6.69
N LEU A 218 -9.58 9.39 5.57
CA LEU A 218 -9.53 10.03 4.26
C LEU A 218 -10.35 11.32 4.24
N LYS A 219 -11.56 11.28 4.80
CA LYS A 219 -12.45 12.43 4.88
C LYS A 219 -11.84 13.57 5.70
N LYS A 220 -11.43 13.31 6.94
CA LYS A 220 -10.86 14.33 7.82
C LYS A 220 -9.58 14.95 7.24
N PHE A 221 -8.70 14.14 6.64
CA PHE A 221 -7.51 14.67 5.98
C PHE A 221 -7.89 15.59 4.81
N GLY A 222 -8.84 15.17 3.96
CA GLY A 222 -9.32 15.96 2.84
C GLY A 222 -9.98 17.28 3.27
N GLU A 223 -10.72 17.28 4.38
CA GLU A 223 -11.30 18.51 4.98
C GLU A 223 -10.22 19.47 5.49
N MET A 224 -9.11 18.94 6.06
CA MET A 224 -7.97 19.75 6.50
C MET A 224 -7.13 20.30 5.34
N HIS A 225 -7.07 19.57 4.22
CA HIS A 225 -6.28 19.90 3.04
C HIS A 225 -7.10 19.83 1.74
N PRO A 226 -8.04 20.75 1.48
CA PRO A 226 -8.96 20.67 0.34
C PRO A 226 -8.28 20.65 -1.04
N ASN A 227 -7.03 21.12 -1.11
CA ASN A 227 -6.24 21.15 -2.35
C ASN A 227 -5.38 19.89 -2.55
N VAL A 228 -5.36 18.96 -1.59
CA VAL A 228 -4.59 17.72 -1.67
C VAL A 228 -5.54 16.59 -2.05
N PRO A 229 -5.41 15.99 -3.23
CA PRO A 229 -6.26 14.87 -3.62
C PRO A 229 -6.05 13.69 -2.69
N THR A 230 -7.15 13.07 -2.27
CA THR A 230 -7.16 11.83 -1.51
C THR A 230 -7.37 10.63 -2.42
N LYS A 231 -6.68 9.54 -2.10
CA LYS A 231 -6.61 8.32 -2.91
C LYS A 231 -6.89 7.09 -2.06
N SER A 232 -7.51 6.08 -2.67
CA SER A 232 -7.66 4.75 -2.07
C SER A 232 -7.57 3.66 -3.13
N GLY A 233 -7.14 2.48 -2.70
CA GLY A 233 -7.10 1.27 -3.52
C GLY A 233 -7.97 0.13 -2.99
N LEU A 234 -8.42 -0.72 -3.91
CA LEU A 234 -9.07 -1.99 -3.64
C LEU A 234 -8.39 -3.11 -4.41
N MET A 235 -8.35 -4.29 -3.80
CA MET A 235 -7.95 -5.52 -4.45
C MET A 235 -9.17 -6.36 -4.81
N MET A 236 -9.21 -6.80 -6.05
CA MET A 236 -10.25 -7.66 -6.62
C MET A 236 -9.82 -9.13 -6.57
N GLY A 237 -10.73 -10.06 -6.29
CA GLY A 237 -10.49 -11.49 -6.21
C GLY A 237 -10.29 -12.04 -4.79
N LEU A 238 -10.64 -11.29 -3.74
CA LEU A 238 -10.62 -11.76 -2.33
C LEU A 238 -11.94 -12.40 -1.89
N GLY A 239 -12.95 -12.38 -2.75
CA GLY A 239 -14.27 -12.98 -2.56
C GLY A 239 -15.41 -11.97 -2.49
N GLU A 240 -15.13 -10.71 -2.81
CA GLU A 240 -16.12 -9.64 -2.97
C GLU A 240 -16.92 -9.82 -4.27
N THR A 241 -18.15 -9.30 -4.29
CA THR A 241 -18.92 -9.18 -5.53
C THR A 241 -18.68 -7.83 -6.20
N LYS A 242 -19.02 -7.73 -7.49
CA LYS A 242 -18.94 -6.47 -8.24
C LYS A 242 -19.80 -5.38 -7.57
N GLU A 243 -21.00 -5.74 -7.11
CA GLU A 243 -21.92 -4.83 -6.44
C GLU A 243 -21.34 -4.31 -5.12
N GLU A 244 -20.69 -5.17 -4.33
CA GLU A 244 -19.99 -4.73 -3.12
C GLU A 244 -18.87 -3.73 -3.44
N ILE A 245 -18.15 -3.91 -4.55
CA ILE A 245 -17.13 -2.96 -4.99
C ILE A 245 -17.76 -1.63 -5.39
N ILE A 246 -18.85 -1.64 -6.16
CA ILE A 246 -19.58 -0.42 -6.54
C ILE A 246 -20.06 0.35 -5.30
N GLU A 247 -20.55 -0.32 -4.27
CA GLU A 247 -20.92 0.34 -3.00
C GLU A 247 -19.70 0.96 -2.32
N VAL A 248 -18.54 0.28 -2.32
CA VAL A 248 -17.30 0.87 -1.80
C VAL A 248 -16.87 2.10 -2.61
N LEU A 249 -17.08 2.13 -3.93
CA LEU A 249 -16.79 3.30 -4.76
C LEU A 249 -17.67 4.49 -4.37
N LYS A 250 -18.96 4.25 -4.12
CA LYS A 250 -19.89 5.27 -3.63
C LYS A 250 -19.49 5.79 -2.26
N ASP A 251 -19.12 4.89 -1.34
CA ASP A 251 -18.65 5.25 0.00
C ASP A 251 -17.39 6.13 -0.09
N LEU A 252 -16.40 5.74 -0.90
CA LEU A 252 -15.19 6.54 -1.13
C LEU A 252 -15.52 7.95 -1.62
N ARG A 253 -16.42 8.09 -2.62
CA ARG A 253 -16.84 9.40 -3.13
C ARG A 253 -17.59 10.22 -2.09
N ALA A 254 -18.47 9.60 -1.31
CA ALA A 254 -19.18 10.25 -0.21
C ALA A 254 -18.23 10.79 0.88
N HIS A 255 -17.00 10.25 0.96
CA HIS A 255 -15.95 10.68 1.88
C HIS A 255 -14.86 11.54 1.19
N GLY A 256 -15.15 12.09 0.00
CA GLY A 256 -14.30 13.06 -0.67
C GLY A 256 -13.09 12.48 -1.41
N VAL A 257 -12.99 11.15 -1.56
CA VAL A 257 -11.85 10.50 -2.23
C VAL A 257 -11.92 10.70 -3.73
N THR A 258 -10.91 11.34 -4.33
CA THR A 258 -10.94 11.75 -5.74
C THR A 258 -10.10 10.87 -6.67
N MET A 259 -9.24 10.01 -6.14
CA MET A 259 -8.41 9.09 -6.91
C MET A 259 -8.62 7.64 -6.49
N LEU A 260 -8.62 6.71 -7.46
CA LEU A 260 -8.90 5.29 -7.25
C LEU A 260 -7.86 4.40 -7.93
N THR A 261 -7.50 3.30 -7.26
CA THR A 261 -6.82 2.17 -7.91
C THR A 261 -7.56 0.85 -7.67
N LEU A 262 -7.89 0.11 -8.73
CA LEU A 262 -8.44 -1.25 -8.65
C LEU A 262 -7.48 -2.25 -9.28
N GLY A 263 -7.02 -3.23 -8.50
CA GLY A 263 -6.05 -4.23 -8.96
C GLY A 263 -6.41 -5.65 -8.60
N GLN A 264 -5.90 -6.65 -9.32
CA GLN A 264 -6.09 -8.06 -8.96
C GLN A 264 -5.27 -8.41 -7.70
N TYR A 265 -5.93 -9.00 -6.71
CA TYR A 265 -5.29 -9.67 -5.59
C TYR A 265 -4.47 -10.86 -6.11
N LEU A 266 -3.18 -10.87 -5.78
CA LEU A 266 -2.28 -11.98 -6.02
C LEU A 266 -1.78 -12.48 -4.68
N ALA A 267 -2.11 -13.72 -4.36
CA ALA A 267 -1.62 -14.36 -3.13
C ALA A 267 -0.08 -14.41 -3.17
N PRO A 268 0.62 -13.85 -2.17
CA PRO A 268 2.08 -13.91 -2.11
C PRO A 268 2.61 -15.34 -2.00
N SER A 269 1.90 -16.18 -1.25
CA SER A 269 2.20 -17.60 -1.10
C SER A 269 0.93 -18.40 -0.78
N ARG A 270 1.05 -19.73 -0.79
CA ARG A 270 -0.04 -20.66 -0.42
C ARG A 270 -0.57 -20.50 1.02
N HIS A 271 0.13 -19.76 1.86
CA HIS A 271 -0.26 -19.56 3.26
C HIS A 271 -1.17 -18.33 3.44
N HIS A 272 -1.18 -17.42 2.47
CA HIS A 272 -2.00 -16.22 2.47
C HIS A 272 -3.44 -16.54 2.06
N LEU A 273 -4.32 -15.54 2.07
CA LEU A 273 -5.69 -15.74 1.56
C LEU A 273 -5.65 -16.29 0.13
N PRO A 274 -6.51 -17.26 -0.21
CA PRO A 274 -6.60 -17.76 -1.57
C PRO A 274 -7.18 -16.68 -2.48
N VAL A 275 -6.77 -16.70 -3.75
CA VAL A 275 -7.47 -15.95 -4.80
C VAL A 275 -8.81 -16.67 -5.02
N GLU A 276 -9.92 -15.98 -4.79
CA GLU A 276 -11.28 -16.52 -4.96
C GLU A 276 -11.74 -16.40 -6.42
N ARG A 277 -11.25 -15.40 -7.17
CA ARG A 277 -11.51 -15.21 -8.60
C ARG A 277 -10.39 -14.40 -9.25
N TYR A 278 -10.01 -14.77 -10.47
CA TYR A 278 -9.27 -13.89 -11.37
C TYR A 278 -10.27 -13.04 -12.16
N VAL A 279 -10.30 -11.75 -11.89
CA VAL A 279 -11.27 -10.82 -12.47
C VAL A 279 -10.87 -10.52 -13.91
N PRO A 280 -11.76 -10.72 -14.89
CA PRO A 280 -11.43 -10.48 -16.30
C PRO A 280 -11.15 -8.98 -16.54
N PRO A 281 -10.22 -8.63 -17.46
CA PRO A 281 -9.88 -7.23 -17.75
C PRO A 281 -11.09 -6.34 -18.06
N GLU A 282 -12.09 -6.87 -18.75
CA GLU A 282 -13.30 -6.15 -19.14
C GLU A 282 -14.12 -5.69 -17.93
N GLU A 283 -14.05 -6.42 -16.80
CA GLU A 283 -14.72 -6.01 -15.56
C GLU A 283 -13.96 -4.85 -14.87
N PHE A 284 -12.63 -4.77 -15.03
CA PHE A 284 -11.88 -3.59 -14.59
C PHE A 284 -12.21 -2.36 -15.44
N ASP A 285 -12.39 -2.53 -16.75
CA ASP A 285 -12.84 -1.45 -17.65
C ASP A 285 -14.25 -0.96 -17.26
N GLU A 286 -15.20 -1.87 -17.01
CA GLU A 286 -16.54 -1.51 -16.54
C GLU A 286 -16.50 -0.72 -15.22
N LEU A 287 -15.72 -1.17 -14.24
CA LEU A 287 -15.59 -0.51 -12.94
C LEU A 287 -14.88 0.85 -13.04
N LYS A 288 -13.98 1.03 -14.02
CA LYS A 288 -13.35 2.31 -14.31
C LYS A 288 -14.38 3.33 -14.78
N GLU A 289 -15.21 2.97 -15.76
CA GLU A 289 -16.28 3.87 -16.25
C GLU A 289 -17.25 4.25 -15.12
N ILE A 290 -17.67 3.27 -14.31
CA ILE A 290 -18.51 3.52 -13.13
C ILE A 290 -17.81 4.49 -12.15
N ALA A 291 -16.51 4.33 -11.90
CA ALA A 291 -15.78 5.25 -11.04
C ALA A 291 -15.75 6.68 -11.61
N LEU A 292 -15.49 6.83 -12.91
CA LEU A 292 -15.49 8.14 -13.56
C LEU A 292 -16.88 8.80 -13.50
N ASP A 293 -17.95 8.04 -13.73
CA ASP A 293 -19.34 8.50 -13.61
C ASP A 293 -19.71 8.94 -12.18
N LEU A 294 -19.14 8.26 -11.17
CA LEU A 294 -19.27 8.66 -9.76
C LEU A 294 -18.41 9.89 -9.39
N GLY A 295 -17.64 10.42 -10.34
CA GLY A 295 -16.87 11.66 -10.20
C GLY A 295 -15.49 11.47 -9.58
N PHE A 296 -14.87 10.28 -9.68
CA PHE A 296 -13.43 10.16 -9.46
C PHE A 296 -12.70 10.94 -10.56
N THR A 297 -11.74 11.78 -10.17
CA THR A 297 -10.90 12.53 -11.14
C THR A 297 -9.93 11.61 -11.87
N HIS A 298 -9.53 10.51 -11.21
CA HIS A 298 -8.55 9.55 -11.70
C HIS A 298 -8.93 8.15 -11.21
N ALA A 299 -9.03 7.19 -12.13
CA ALA A 299 -9.25 5.79 -11.81
C ALA A 299 -8.32 4.91 -12.66
N ALA A 300 -7.33 4.29 -11.99
CA ALA A 300 -6.50 3.26 -12.61
C ALA A 300 -7.06 1.89 -12.24
N CYS A 301 -7.57 1.16 -13.22
CA CYS A 301 -8.20 -0.14 -13.01
C CYS A 301 -7.58 -1.15 -13.96
N GLY A 302 -7.06 -2.26 -13.43
CA GLY A 302 -6.48 -3.31 -14.26
C GLY A 302 -5.81 -4.40 -13.44
N PRO A 303 -5.61 -5.60 -14.01
CA PRO A 303 -5.05 -6.75 -13.30
C PRO A 303 -3.77 -6.46 -12.51
N PHE A 304 -2.82 -5.76 -13.12
CA PHE A 304 -1.53 -5.48 -12.52
C PHE A 304 -1.48 -4.15 -11.80
N VAL A 305 -2.56 -3.37 -11.77
CA VAL A 305 -2.58 -2.11 -11.05
C VAL A 305 -2.31 -2.34 -9.56
N ARG A 306 -1.52 -1.43 -9.00
CA ARG A 306 -1.20 -1.32 -7.58
C ARG A 306 -1.37 0.15 -7.19
N SER A 307 -1.56 0.42 -5.89
CA SER A 307 -1.68 1.78 -5.38
C SER A 307 -0.53 2.70 -5.82
N SER A 308 0.67 2.15 -6.01
CA SER A 308 1.86 2.90 -6.48
C SER A 308 2.29 2.62 -7.93
N TYR A 309 1.57 1.78 -8.68
CA TYR A 309 1.94 1.44 -10.06
C TYR A 309 1.72 2.64 -10.98
N HIS A 310 2.78 3.16 -11.60
CA HIS A 310 2.69 4.36 -12.44
C HIS A 310 2.01 5.54 -11.72
N ALA A 311 2.27 5.71 -10.42
CA ALA A 311 1.63 6.77 -9.63
C ALA A 311 1.85 8.18 -10.20
N ASP A 312 2.99 8.40 -10.85
CA ASP A 312 3.30 9.62 -11.61
C ASP A 312 2.34 9.83 -12.80
N LEU A 313 2.06 8.77 -13.56
CA LEU A 313 1.09 8.80 -14.66
C LEU A 313 -0.35 8.88 -14.15
N GLN A 314 -0.67 8.18 -13.06
CA GLN A 314 -1.98 8.28 -12.39
C GLN A 314 -2.25 9.71 -11.94
N ALA A 315 -1.25 10.39 -11.36
CA ALA A 315 -1.35 11.78 -10.93
C ALA A 315 -1.30 12.79 -12.08
N GLN A 316 -1.07 12.34 -13.32
CA GLN A 316 -1.12 13.13 -14.55
C GLN A 316 -2.34 12.80 -15.43
N GLY A 317 -3.19 11.83 -15.03
CA GLY A 317 -4.35 11.43 -15.84
C GLY A 317 -4.03 10.57 -17.06
N VAL A 318 -2.84 9.98 -17.12
CA VAL A 318 -2.47 9.08 -18.23
C VAL A 318 -3.08 7.69 -17.99
N GLU A 319 -3.64 7.11 -19.05
CA GLU A 319 -4.23 5.77 -19.00
C GLU A 319 -3.16 4.70 -18.72
N ILE A 320 -3.42 3.86 -17.72
CA ILE A 320 -2.57 2.73 -17.32
C ILE A 320 -3.42 1.46 -17.48
N LYS A 321 -2.93 0.50 -18.27
CA LYS A 321 -3.59 -0.79 -18.54
C LYS A 321 -2.78 -1.93 -17.92
#